data_AF-A0A957J7V0-F1
#
_entry.id   AF-A0A957J7V0-F1
#
_cell.length_a   1.000
_cell.length_b   1.000
_cell.length_c   1.000
_cell.angle_alpha   90.00
_cell.angle_beta   90.00
_cell.angle_gamma   90.00
#
_symmetry.space_group_name_H-M   'P 1'
#
loop_
_entity.id
_entity.type
_entity.pdbx_description
1 polymer ?
#
loop_
_entity_poly.entity_id
_entity_poly.type
_entity_poly.pdbx_seq_one_letter_code
_entity_poly.pdbx_strand_id
1 'polypeptide(L)'
;MKRFSLIPLTFLPLVLFFFFWPKPAPVQSSQFDGRVFDRQVVRAYFPVSAPEKVAQVAAWRVPWGVNLREGYLELDVSPEELAQLEAWGFRVEVDEALTNLLYRSARPLPNQPEDTIPGYACYRTLAGTQDTA
;
A
#
# COMPACT_ATOMS: atom_id res chain seq x y z
N MET A 1 -38.05 35.82 52.81
CA MET A 1 -37.10 34.70 52.68
C MET A 1 -37.32 34.00 51.34
N LYS A 2 -36.51 34.30 50.31
CA LYS A 2 -36.57 33.64 48.99
C LYS A 2 -35.26 32.88 48.78
N ARG A 3 -35.34 31.55 48.61
CA ARG A 3 -34.21 30.68 48.27
C ARG A 3 -34.05 30.68 46.76
N PHE A 4 -33.03 31.35 46.23
CA PHE A 4 -32.63 31.23 44.83
C PHE A 4 -31.64 30.07 44.71
N SER A 5 -32.08 29.02 44.02
CA SER A 5 -31.27 27.86 43.65
C SER A 5 -30.43 28.22 42.41
N LEU A 6 -29.10 28.23 42.55
CA LEU A 6 -28.17 28.43 41.44
C LEU A 6 -27.85 27.05 40.82
N ILE A 7 -28.27 26.88 39.57
CA ILE A 7 -27.96 25.73 38.71
C ILE A 7 -26.46 25.81 38.35
N PRO A 8 -25.64 24.76 38.53
CA PRO A 8 -24.23 24.81 38.19
C PRO A 8 -24.04 24.75 36.66
N LEU A 9 -23.49 25.84 36.12
CA LEU A 9 -23.12 26.04 34.72
C LEU A 9 -21.81 25.30 34.40
N THR A 10 -21.81 23.96 34.46
CA THR A 10 -20.60 23.12 34.24
C THR A 10 -20.81 22.10 33.12
N PHE A 11 -21.30 22.54 31.95
CA PHE A 11 -21.51 21.66 30.79
C PHE A 11 -21.08 22.27 29.44
N LEU A 12 -20.26 23.33 29.41
CA LEU A 12 -19.91 24.01 28.15
C LEU A 12 -18.56 23.63 27.47
N PRO A 13 -17.58 22.89 28.03
CA PRO A 13 -16.34 22.62 27.29
C PRO A 13 -16.32 21.29 26.52
N LEU A 14 -17.37 20.46 26.56
CA LEU A 14 -17.36 19.14 25.89
C LEU A 14 -17.79 19.19 24.41
N VAL A 15 -18.60 20.19 24.02
CA VAL A 15 -19.17 20.25 22.66
C VAL A 15 -18.21 20.88 21.63
N LEU A 16 -17.27 21.72 22.08
CA LEU A 16 -16.28 22.34 21.19
C LEU A 16 -15.14 21.39 20.77
N PHE A 17 -14.93 20.28 21.49
CA PHE A 17 -13.86 19.33 21.16
C PHE A 17 -14.19 18.43 19.95
N PHE A 18 -15.48 18.27 19.61
CA PHE A 18 -15.90 17.47 18.46
C PHE A 18 -15.86 18.22 17.12
N PHE A 19 -15.88 19.56 17.14
CA PHE A 19 -15.85 20.36 15.90
C PHE A 19 -14.45 20.58 15.33
N PHE A 20 -13.41 20.29 16.10
CA PHE A 20 -12.01 20.34 15.67
C PHE A 20 -11.43 18.95 15.38
N TRP A 21 -12.27 17.97 15.04
CA TRP A 21 -11.77 16.73 14.46
C TRP A 21 -11.30 17.04 13.03
N PRO A 22 -10.00 16.94 12.72
CA PRO A 22 -9.55 17.15 11.35
C PRO A 22 -10.27 16.15 10.46
N LYS A 23 -10.92 16.65 9.39
CA LYS A 23 -11.39 15.77 8.32
C LYS A 23 -10.18 14.94 7.87
N PRO A 24 -10.28 13.59 7.82
CA PRO A 24 -9.22 12.79 7.22
C PRO A 24 -8.97 13.37 5.83
N ALA A 25 -7.71 13.70 5.53
CA ALA A 25 -7.35 14.25 4.24
C ALA A 25 -7.82 13.27 3.15
N PRO A 26 -8.31 13.76 2.00
CA PRO A 26 -8.59 12.89 0.88
C PRO A 26 -7.31 12.11 0.55
N VAL A 27 -7.45 10.79 0.37
CA VAL A 27 -6.36 9.89 -0.04
C VAL A 27 -5.75 10.45 -1.31
N GLN A 28 -4.60 11.07 -1.18
CA GLN A 28 -3.88 11.65 -2.31
C GLN A 28 -3.22 10.51 -3.05
N SER A 29 -3.59 10.35 -4.33
CA SER A 29 -2.77 9.59 -5.25
C SER A 29 -1.35 10.16 -5.17
N SER A 30 -0.42 9.32 -4.77
CA SER A 30 0.99 9.63 -4.61
C SER A 30 1.57 9.89 -5.99
N GLN A 31 1.43 11.14 -6.46
CA GLN A 31 2.10 11.64 -7.65
C GLN A 31 3.59 11.64 -7.37
N PHE A 32 4.32 10.77 -8.05
CA PHE A 32 5.77 10.76 -7.98
C PHE A 32 6.32 11.10 -9.36
N ASP A 33 7.15 12.14 -9.45
CA ASP A 33 7.74 12.62 -10.70
C ASP A 33 6.68 12.90 -11.81
N GLY A 34 5.53 13.46 -11.42
CA GLY A 34 4.42 13.79 -12.32
C GLY A 34 3.69 12.58 -12.93
N ARG A 35 4.07 11.35 -12.60
CA ARG A 35 3.43 10.12 -13.07
C ARG A 35 2.37 9.66 -12.08
N VAL A 36 1.22 9.25 -12.62
CA VAL A 36 0.14 8.62 -11.87
C VAL A 36 0.27 7.12 -12.08
N PHE A 37 0.55 6.39 -11.01
CA PHE A 37 0.56 4.94 -11.00
C PHE A 37 -0.75 4.44 -10.41
N ASP A 38 -1.42 3.52 -11.10
CA ASP A 38 -2.64 2.87 -10.62
C ASP A 38 -2.36 1.89 -9.46
N ARG A 39 -1.12 1.42 -9.35
CA ARG A 39 -0.61 0.58 -8.27
C ARG A 39 0.78 1.03 -7.86
N GLN A 40 1.11 0.91 -6.58
CA GLN A 40 2.43 1.25 -6.06
C GLN A 40 2.93 0.13 -5.18
N VAL A 41 4.24 -0.14 -5.27
CA VAL A 41 4.89 -1.07 -4.38
C VAL A 41 5.17 -0.35 -3.07
N VAL A 42 4.78 -0.95 -1.96
CA VAL A 42 4.93 -0.37 -0.64
C VAL A 42 5.56 -1.35 0.34
N ARG A 43 6.26 -0.79 1.33
CA ARG A 43 6.62 -1.48 2.57
C ARG A 43 5.57 -1.13 3.62
N ALA A 44 4.76 -2.10 3.98
CA ALA A 44 3.76 -1.99 5.04
C ALA A 44 4.34 -2.51 6.35
N TYR A 45 4.75 -1.61 7.23
CA TYR A 45 5.35 -1.92 8.52
C TYR A 45 4.30 -2.27 9.57
N PHE A 46 4.60 -3.29 10.36
CA PHE A 46 3.81 -3.78 11.49
C PHE A 46 4.72 -4.09 12.69
N PRO A 47 4.19 -4.05 13.93
CA PRO A 47 4.97 -4.45 15.10
C PRO A 47 5.44 -5.91 14.98
N VAL A 48 6.71 -6.18 15.26
CA VAL A 48 7.27 -7.55 15.23
C VAL A 48 6.55 -8.50 16.21
N SER A 49 5.93 -7.94 17.25
CA SER A 49 5.07 -8.68 18.20
C SER A 49 3.70 -9.08 17.64
N ALA A 50 3.35 -8.66 16.42
CA ALA A 50 2.05 -8.87 15.79
C ALA A 50 2.15 -9.57 14.41
N PRO A 51 2.76 -10.78 14.34
CA PRO A 51 2.96 -11.50 13.07
C PRO A 51 1.64 -11.93 12.40
N GLU A 52 0.53 -11.99 13.13
CA GLU A 52 -0.81 -12.28 12.59
C GLU A 52 -1.27 -11.25 11.54
N LYS A 53 -0.71 -10.03 11.56
CA LYS A 53 -0.96 -9.01 10.54
C LYS A 53 -0.55 -9.48 9.14
N VAL A 54 0.41 -10.40 9.02
CA VAL A 54 0.79 -11.00 7.73
C VAL A 54 -0.38 -11.80 7.14
N ALA A 55 -1.04 -12.62 7.96
CA ALA A 55 -2.19 -13.41 7.51
C ALA A 55 -3.39 -12.52 7.16
N GLN A 56 -3.59 -11.43 7.89
CA GLN A 56 -4.62 -10.43 7.58
C GLN A 56 -4.45 -9.83 6.19
N VAL A 57 -3.22 -9.51 5.78
CA VAL A 57 -2.93 -8.99 4.43
C VAL A 57 -3.03 -10.12 3.39
N ALA A 58 -2.43 -11.27 3.67
CA ALA A 58 -2.41 -12.42 2.76
C ALA A 58 -3.80 -12.96 2.41
N ALA A 59 -4.82 -12.68 3.21
CA ALA A 59 -6.20 -13.07 2.95
C ALA A 59 -6.80 -12.43 1.69
N TRP A 60 -6.27 -11.30 1.22
CA TRP A 60 -6.77 -10.58 0.03
C TRP A 60 -5.67 -10.17 -0.96
N ARG A 61 -4.41 -10.04 -0.50
CA ARG A 61 -3.26 -9.75 -1.36
C ARG A 61 -2.07 -10.56 -0.89
N VAL A 62 -1.53 -11.40 -1.77
CA VAL A 62 -0.29 -12.14 -1.51
C VAL A 62 0.88 -11.14 -1.50
N PRO A 63 1.60 -10.98 -0.38
CA PRO A 63 2.79 -10.14 -0.34
C PRO A 63 3.88 -10.71 -1.26
N TRP A 64 4.61 -9.82 -1.95
CA TRP A 64 5.78 -10.19 -2.74
C TRP A 64 6.95 -10.63 -1.85
N GLY A 65 7.04 -10.02 -0.67
CA GLY A 65 8.06 -10.30 0.33
C GLY A 65 7.53 -10.10 1.75
N VAL A 66 8.08 -10.86 2.70
CA VAL A 66 7.76 -10.75 4.12
C VAL A 66 9.07 -10.72 4.91
N ASN A 67 9.31 -9.64 5.65
CA ASN A 67 10.43 -9.54 6.58
C ASN A 67 9.90 -9.47 8.02
N LEU A 68 9.80 -10.63 8.67
CA LEU A 68 9.31 -10.74 10.05
C LEU A 68 10.27 -10.13 11.08
N ARG A 69 11.57 -10.05 10.76
CA ARG A 69 12.59 -9.53 11.67
C ARG A 69 12.49 -8.02 11.82
N GLU A 70 12.30 -7.34 10.69
CA GLU A 70 12.15 -5.88 10.63
C GLU A 70 10.68 -5.44 10.69
N GLY A 71 9.74 -6.38 10.60
CA GLY A 71 8.32 -6.14 10.75
C GLY A 71 7.73 -5.40 9.55
N TYR A 72 7.94 -5.89 8.32
CA TYR A 72 7.26 -5.32 7.15
C TYR A 72 6.89 -6.35 6.09
N LEU A 73 5.93 -5.97 5.26
CA LEU A 73 5.48 -6.67 4.06
C LEU A 73 5.78 -5.82 2.84
N GLU A 74 6.23 -6.43 1.75
CA GLU A 74 6.29 -5.82 0.43
C GLU A 74 5.10 -6.29 -0.40
N LEU A 75 4.34 -5.34 -0.96
CA LEU A 75 3.20 -5.62 -1.81
C LEU A 75 2.88 -4.43 -2.70
N ASP A 76 2.23 -4.70 -3.83
CA ASP A 76 1.61 -3.68 -4.65
C ASP A 76 0.20 -3.36 -4.17
N VAL A 77 -0.15 -2.07 -4.11
CA VAL A 77 -1.46 -1.58 -3.64
C VAL A 77 -2.03 -0.51 -4.57
N SER A 78 -3.35 -0.52 -4.76
CA SER A 78 -4.10 0.63 -5.28
C SER A 78 -4.21 1.73 -4.22
N PRO A 79 -4.67 2.95 -4.59
CA PRO A 79 -4.93 4.01 -3.61
C PRO A 79 -5.91 3.60 -2.50
N GLU A 80 -6.94 2.81 -2.83
CA GLU A 80 -7.92 2.31 -1.85
C GLU A 80 -7.30 1.29 -0.90
N GLU A 81 -6.48 0.38 -1.43
CA GLU A 81 -5.76 -0.64 -0.65
C GLU A 81 -4.71 0.02 0.27
N LEU A 82 -4.05 1.09 -0.19
CA LEU A 82 -3.13 1.89 0.62
C LEU A 82 -3.85 2.49 1.84
N ALA A 83 -4.98 3.16 1.60
CA ALA A 83 -5.78 3.74 2.68
C ALA A 83 -6.30 2.67 3.65
N GLN A 84 -6.61 1.48 3.16
CA GLN A 84 -7.03 0.35 3.98
C GLN A 84 -5.89 -0.16 4.89
N LEU A 85 -4.66 -0.25 4.38
CA LEU A 85 -3.49 -0.60 5.19
C LEU A 85 -3.27 0.42 6.31
N GLU A 86 -3.35 1.71 6.00
CA GLU A 86 -3.23 2.79 6.99
C GLU A 86 -4.35 2.69 8.06
N ALA A 87 -5.59 2.42 7.63
CA ALA A 87 -6.73 2.23 8.54
C ALA A 87 -6.56 1.01 9.45
N TRP A 88 -5.85 -0.02 9.01
CA TRP A 88 -5.47 -1.18 9.82
C TRP A 88 -4.25 -0.94 10.70
N GLY A 89 -3.72 0.28 10.72
CA GLY A 89 -2.59 0.67 11.55
C GLY A 89 -1.26 0.09 11.08
N PHE A 90 -1.10 -0.10 9.76
CA PHE A 90 0.23 -0.24 9.18
C PHE A 90 0.82 1.15 8.97
N ARG A 91 2.14 1.27 9.19
CA ARG A 91 2.89 2.42 8.68
C ARG A 91 3.36 2.07 7.28
N VAL A 92 2.98 2.86 6.28
CA VAL A 92 3.29 2.53 4.89
C VAL A 92 4.36 3.46 4.34
N GLU A 93 5.32 2.91 3.62
CA GLU A 93 6.29 3.65 2.83
C GLU A 93 6.22 3.17 1.38
N VAL A 94 6.19 4.10 0.42
CA VAL A 94 6.22 3.75 -1.01
C VAL A 94 7.66 3.40 -1.41
N ASP A 95 7.86 2.23 -2.00
CA ASP A 95 9.12 1.87 -2.65
C ASP A 95 9.08 2.33 -4.11
N GLU A 96 9.61 3.53 -4.35
CA GLU A 96 9.63 4.15 -5.67
C GLU A 96 10.44 3.35 -6.68
N ALA A 97 11.53 2.72 -6.24
CA ALA A 97 12.40 1.96 -7.13
C ALA A 97 11.65 0.74 -7.67
N LEU A 98 11.00 -0.01 -6.79
CA LEU A 98 10.17 -1.16 -7.17
C LEU A 98 8.92 -0.74 -7.92
N THR A 99 8.28 0.37 -7.54
CA THR A 99 7.15 0.93 -8.30
C THR A 99 7.58 1.25 -9.73
N ASN A 100 8.72 1.92 -9.92
CA ASN A 100 9.23 2.19 -11.27
C ASN A 100 9.58 0.92 -12.06
N LEU A 101 10.07 -0.12 -11.39
CA LEU A 101 10.33 -1.42 -12.01
C LEU A 101 9.06 -2.14 -12.44
N LEU A 102 7.97 -2.03 -11.66
CA LEU A 102 6.67 -2.61 -11.99
C LEU A 102 6.12 -2.09 -13.34
N TYR A 103 6.34 -0.80 -13.64
CA TYR A 103 5.90 -0.19 -14.90
C TYR A 103 6.96 -0.18 -16.00
N ARG A 104 8.13 -0.78 -15.77
CA ARG A 104 9.19 -0.84 -16.77
C ARG A 104 8.88 -1.94 -17.77
N SER A 105 8.58 -1.56 -19.01
CA SER A 105 8.53 -2.51 -20.12
C SER A 105 9.91 -3.10 -20.38
N ALA A 106 10.02 -4.42 -20.39
CA ALA A 106 11.26 -5.10 -20.76
C ALA A 106 11.57 -4.85 -22.24
N ARG A 107 12.85 -4.59 -22.56
CA ARG A 107 13.32 -4.40 -23.94
C ARG A 107 14.08 -5.64 -24.41
N PRO A 108 13.89 -6.07 -25.67
CA PRO A 108 14.62 -7.20 -26.21
C PRO A 108 16.12 -6.93 -26.26
N LEU A 109 16.93 -7.96 -26.02
CA LEU A 109 18.38 -7.91 -26.22
C LEU A 109 18.72 -7.89 -27.72
N PRO A 110 19.89 -7.37 -28.12
CA PRO A 110 20.34 -7.49 -29.51
C PRO A 110 20.35 -8.96 -29.96
N ASN A 111 19.74 -9.24 -31.11
CA ASN A 111 19.60 -10.58 -31.69
C ASN A 111 18.82 -11.58 -30.82
N GLN A 112 17.95 -11.10 -29.94
CA GLN A 112 17.10 -11.96 -29.13
C GLN A 112 16.05 -12.68 -30.01
N PRO A 113 15.89 -14.02 -29.90
CA PRO A 113 14.86 -14.75 -30.64
C PRO A 113 13.44 -14.28 -30.31
N GLU A 114 12.56 -14.21 -31.31
CA GLU A 114 11.19 -13.69 -31.15
C GLU A 114 10.31 -14.53 -30.22
N ASP A 115 10.62 -15.81 -30.07
CA ASP A 115 9.89 -16.74 -29.21
C ASP A 115 10.33 -16.68 -27.74
N THR A 116 11.18 -15.72 -27.37
CA THR A 116 11.69 -15.51 -26.00
C THR A 116 11.12 -14.26 -25.35
N ILE A 117 11.15 -14.22 -24.01
CA ILE A 117 10.65 -13.07 -23.24
C ILE A 117 11.64 -11.90 -23.38
N PRO A 118 11.23 -10.69 -23.82
CA PRO A 118 12.14 -9.56 -24.01
C PRO A 118 13.04 -9.29 -22.79
N GLY A 119 14.36 -9.22 -22.99
CA GLY A 119 15.33 -9.01 -21.92
C GLY A 119 15.81 -10.29 -21.22
N TYR A 120 15.17 -11.43 -21.50
CA TYR A 120 15.40 -12.72 -20.83
C TYR A 120 15.56 -13.85 -21.86
N ALA A 121 16.66 -13.87 -22.61
CA ALA A 121 16.88 -14.79 -23.74
C ALA A 121 16.81 -16.29 -23.38
N CYS A 122 16.98 -16.65 -22.10
CA CYS A 122 16.88 -18.04 -21.63
C CYS A 122 15.44 -18.51 -21.37
N TYR A 123 14.47 -17.60 -21.33
CA TYR A 123 13.07 -17.91 -21.05
C TYR A 123 12.24 -17.81 -22.31
N ARG A 124 11.50 -18.86 -22.62
CA ARG A 124 10.65 -18.94 -23.81
C ARG A 124 9.20 -18.59 -23.50
N THR A 125 8.54 -18.05 -24.52
CA THR A 125 7.09 -17.87 -24.54
C THR A 125 6.40 -19.23 -24.68
N LEU A 126 5.14 -19.33 -24.25
CA LEU A 126 4.37 -20.58 -24.39
C LEU A 126 4.22 -21.02 -25.85
N ALA A 127 4.13 -20.07 -26.78
CA ALA A 127 4.09 -20.35 -28.22
C ALA A 127 5.38 -21.07 -28.69
N GLY A 128 6.55 -20.61 -28.25
CA GLY A 128 7.84 -21.24 -28.58
C GLY A 128 8.03 -22.65 -28.00
N THR A 129 7.35 -22.99 -26.91
CA THR A 129 7.42 -24.34 -26.29
C THR A 129 6.66 -25.40 -27.10
N GLN A 130 5.63 -25.02 -27.85
CA GLN A 130 4.79 -25.98 -28.59
C GLN A 130 5.36 -26.37 -29.96
N ASP A 131 6.23 -25.54 -30.53
CA ASP A 131 6.84 -25.80 -31.85
C ASP A 131 7.98 -26.84 -31.83
N THR A 132 8.31 -27.41 -30.67
CA THR A 132 9.36 -28.45 -30.53
C THR A 132 8.82 -29.87 -30.30
N ALA A 133 7.51 -30.09 -30.48
CA ALA A 133 6.86 -31.39 -30.34
C ALA A 133 6.74 -32.17 -31.66
#